data_AF-J2IF19-F1
#
_entry.id   AF-J2IF19-F1
#
_cell.length_a   1.000
_cell.length_b   1.000
_cell.length_c   1.000
_cell.angle_alpha   90.00
_cell.angle_beta   90.00
_cell.angle_gamma   90.00
#
_symmetry.space_group_name_H-M   'P 1'
#
loop_
_entity.id
_entity.type
_entity.pdbx_description
1 polymer ?
#
loop_
_entity_poly.entity_id
_entity_poly.type
_entity_poly.pdbx_seq_one_letter_code
_entity_poly.pdbx_strand_id
1 'polypeptide(L)'
;MNLSYREVKGKKSELTYRYYISSAKLNEVQLAEAVRAHWAVENSLHWVLDVSMKEDACQIYQNHAAENWSILRQWSLNMLRAEPSKGSIPAKQKRAWMKTDYLEDVLKAGFSSRVFEN
;
A
#
# COMPACT_ATOMS: atom_id res chain seq x y z
N MET A 1 -9.30 22.37 -8.00
CA MET A 1 -7.98 22.50 -8.67
C MET A 1 -6.92 22.55 -7.59
N ASN A 2 -5.84 21.78 -7.69
CA ASN A 2 -4.73 21.82 -6.73
C ASN A 2 -3.47 22.35 -7.41
N LEU A 3 -2.81 23.33 -6.80
CA LEU A 3 -1.57 23.93 -7.27
C LEU A 3 -0.41 23.43 -6.40
N SER A 4 0.61 22.83 -7.02
CA SER A 4 1.86 22.50 -6.33
C SER A 4 3.04 23.27 -6.90
N TYR A 5 3.83 23.85 -6.03
CA TYR A 5 5.12 24.46 -6.34
C TYR A 5 6.23 23.54 -5.83
N ARG A 6 7.16 23.17 -6.72
CA ARG A 6 8.33 22.35 -6.37
C ARG A 6 9.61 23.10 -6.70
N GLU A 7 10.47 23.23 -5.71
CA GLU A 7 11.81 23.79 -5.87
C GLU A 7 12.85 22.75 -5.48
N VAL A 8 13.80 22.48 -6.38
CA VAL A 8 14.89 21.52 -6.18
C VAL A 8 16.19 22.27 -6.40
N LYS A 9 17.13 22.16 -5.45
CA LYS A 9 18.42 22.86 -5.52
C LYS A 9 19.12 22.59 -6.86
N GLY A 10 19.41 23.66 -7.61
CA GLY A 10 20.06 23.59 -8.93
C GLY A 10 19.13 23.30 -10.11
N LYS A 11 17.81 23.24 -9.92
CA LYS A 11 16.81 23.13 -11.00
C LYS A 11 15.88 24.33 -10.99
N LYS A 12 15.32 24.67 -12.16
CA LYS A 12 14.25 25.68 -12.26
C LYS A 12 13.05 25.23 -11.44
N SER A 13 12.40 26.17 -10.77
CA SER A 13 11.17 25.88 -10.05
C SER A 13 10.05 25.50 -11.01
N GLU A 14 9.23 24.55 -10.58
CA GLU A 14 8.17 23.97 -11.40
C GLU A 14 6.81 24.20 -10.71
N LEU A 15 5.87 24.73 -11.50
CA LEU A 15 4.50 24.96 -11.09
C LEU A 15 3.59 23.97 -11.79
N THR A 16 2.89 23.13 -11.03
CA THR A 16 2.00 22.10 -11.58
C THR A 16 0.55 22.35 -11.15
N TYR A 17 -0.34 22.38 -12.12
CA TYR A 17 -1.79 22.42 -11.91
C TYR A 17 -2.35 21.01 -12.03
N ARG A 18 -3.14 20.58 -11.04
CA ARG A 18 -3.87 19.31 -11.07
C ARG A 18 -5.37 19.55 -11.09
N TYR A 19 -6.02 18.99 -12.09
CA TYR A 19 -7.48 18.98 -12.25
C TYR A 19 -8.01 17.60 -11.87
N TYR A 20 -9.17 17.56 -11.23
CA TYR A 20 -9.82 16.34 -10.78
C TYR A 20 -11.24 16.31 -11.33
N ILE A 21 -11.67 15.14 -11.79
CA ILE A 21 -13.00 14.89 -12.31
C ILE A 21 -13.63 13.80 -11.47
N SER A 22 -14.88 13.98 -11.06
CA SER A 22 -15.64 12.99 -10.31
C SER A 22 -17.06 12.94 -10.87
N SER A 23 -17.61 11.73 -10.99
CA SER A 23 -19.03 11.50 -11.30
C SER A 23 -19.93 11.70 -10.08
N ALA A 24 -19.36 11.67 -8.87
CA ALA A 24 -20.10 11.86 -7.63
C ALA A 24 -20.43 13.35 -7.42
N LYS A 25 -21.64 13.62 -6.93
CA LYS A 25 -22.06 14.96 -6.50
C LYS A 25 -21.41 15.28 -5.15
N LEU A 26 -20.21 15.85 -5.19
CA LEU A 26 -19.41 16.22 -4.01
C LEU A 26 -19.31 17.74 -3.89
N ASN A 27 -19.34 18.24 -2.67
CA ASN A 27 -18.90 19.61 -2.41
C ASN A 27 -17.37 19.72 -2.45
N GLU A 28 -16.84 20.94 -2.46
CA GLU A 28 -15.39 21.18 -2.59
C GLU A 28 -14.56 20.50 -1.49
N VAL A 29 -15.03 20.54 -0.24
CA VAL A 29 -14.34 19.95 0.91
C VAL A 29 -14.30 18.42 0.77
N GLN A 30 -15.43 17.80 0.45
CA GLN A 30 -15.54 16.35 0.24
C GLN A 30 -14.66 15.89 -0.92
N LEU A 31 -14.62 16.66 -2.02
CA LEU A 31 -13.75 16.34 -3.15
C LEU A 31 -12.27 16.43 -2.75
N ALA A 32 -11.88 17.46 -1.99
CA ALA A 32 -10.51 17.62 -1.52
C ALA A 32 -10.10 16.50 -0.54
N GLU A 33 -11.00 16.07 0.34
CA GLU A 33 -10.79 14.92 1.22
C GLU A 33 -10.66 13.62 0.44
N ALA A 34 -11.55 13.36 -0.52
CA ALA A 34 -11.50 12.17 -1.36
C ALA A 34 -10.19 12.10 -2.16
N VAL A 35 -9.74 13.21 -2.75
CA VAL A 35 -8.46 13.29 -3.47
C VAL A 35 -7.29 12.97 -2.53
N ARG A 36 -7.28 13.53 -1.32
CA ARG A 36 -6.21 13.24 -0.34
C ARG A 36 -6.22 11.79 0.13
N ALA A 37 -7.40 11.23 0.38
CA ALA A 37 -7.58 9.83 0.76
C ALA A 37 -7.13 8.89 -0.37
N HIS A 38 -7.39 9.24 -1.63
CA HIS A 38 -6.92 8.46 -2.77
C HIS A 38 -5.38 8.37 -2.82
N TRP A 39 -4.68 9.48 -2.58
CA TRP A 39 -3.21 9.47 -2.47
C TRP A 39 -2.68 8.62 -1.30
N ALA A 40 -3.49 8.41 -0.26
CA ALA A 40 -3.10 7.53 0.83
C ALA A 40 -3.02 6.06 0.37
N VAL A 41 -3.77 5.65 -0.66
CA VAL A 41 -3.65 4.31 -1.25
C VAL A 41 -2.26 4.13 -1.86
N GLU A 42 -1.81 5.08 -2.68
CA GLU A 42 -0.47 5.03 -3.28
C GLU A 42 0.64 4.97 -2.23
N ASN A 43 0.59 5.89 -1.27
CA ASN A 43 1.63 5.99 -0.24
C ASN A 43 1.61 4.84 0.75
N SER A 44 0.43 4.35 1.14
CA SER A 44 0.29 3.36 2.21
C SER A 44 0.23 1.94 1.68
N LEU A 45 -0.16 1.70 0.42
CA LEU A 45 -0.26 0.37 -0.16
C LEU A 45 0.84 0.16 -1.21
N HIS A 46 0.78 0.88 -2.34
CA HIS A 46 1.64 0.64 -3.49
C HIS A 46 3.12 0.75 -3.14
N TRP A 47 3.54 1.85 -2.53
CA TRP A 47 4.94 2.02 -2.13
C TRP A 47 5.45 0.88 -1.22
N VAL A 48 4.61 0.37 -0.32
CA VAL A 48 4.98 -0.73 0.58
C VAL A 48 5.09 -2.04 -0.20
N LEU A 49 4.21 -2.29 -1.15
CA LEU A 49 4.29 -3.46 -2.03
C LEU A 49 5.55 -3.42 -2.90
N ASP A 50 5.82 -2.29 -3.53
CA ASP A 50 6.96 -2.08 -4.42
C ASP A 50 8.29 -2.27 -3.67
N VAL A 51 8.46 -1.56 -2.55
CA VAL A 51 9.74 -1.49 -1.84
C VAL A 51 9.91 -2.63 -0.82
N SER A 52 8.90 -2.85 0.03
CA SER A 52 9.02 -3.83 1.13
C SER A 52 8.66 -5.25 0.70
N MET A 53 7.69 -5.40 -0.22
CA MET A 53 7.29 -6.72 -0.76
C MET A 53 7.97 -7.05 -2.10
N LYS A 54 8.84 -6.16 -2.59
CA LYS A 54 9.65 -6.32 -3.81
C LYS A 54 8.79 -6.64 -5.03
N GLU A 55 7.69 -5.90 -5.20
CA GLU A 55 6.80 -6.07 -6.34
C GLU A 55 7.47 -5.63 -7.64
N ASP A 56 8.05 -4.44 -7.69
CA ASP A 56 8.79 -3.91 -8.86
C ASP A 56 9.95 -4.79 -9.33
N ALA A 57 10.63 -5.45 -8.39
CA ALA A 57 11.76 -6.32 -8.71
C ALA A 57 11.33 -7.71 -9.22
N CYS A 58 10.02 -7.99 -9.28
CA CYS A 58 9.51 -9.32 -9.61
C CYS A 58 9.49 -9.57 -11.12
N GLN A 59 10.33 -10.50 -11.58
CA GLN A 59 10.43 -10.84 -13.00
C GLN A 59 9.57 -12.06 -13.39
N ILE A 60 8.38 -12.17 -12.82
CA ILE A 60 7.45 -13.28 -13.11
C ILE A 60 6.45 -12.80 -14.18
N TYR A 61 6.54 -13.37 -15.38
CA TYR A 61 5.76 -12.91 -16.55
C TYR A 61 4.88 -14.01 -17.19
N GLN A 62 4.89 -15.23 -16.65
CA GLN A 62 4.20 -16.36 -17.24
C GLN A 62 2.72 -16.38 -16.88
N ASN A 63 1.83 -16.38 -17.88
CA ASN A 63 0.37 -16.49 -17.71
C ASN A 63 -0.17 -15.52 -16.63
N HIS A 64 -1.00 -16.02 -15.71
CA HIS A 64 -1.58 -15.26 -14.59
C HIS A 64 -0.64 -15.12 -13.38
N ALA A 65 0.64 -15.50 -13.50
CA ALA A 65 1.52 -15.55 -12.34
C ALA A 65 1.81 -14.16 -11.76
N ALA A 66 1.89 -13.11 -12.58
CA ALA A 66 2.07 -11.73 -12.10
C ALA A 66 0.88 -11.28 -11.22
N GLU A 67 -0.35 -11.50 -11.69
CA GLU A 67 -1.58 -11.16 -10.98
C GLU A 67 -1.74 -11.97 -9.69
N ASN A 68 -1.60 -13.29 -9.78
CA ASN A 68 -1.66 -14.18 -8.62
C ASN A 68 -0.66 -13.76 -7.53
N TRP A 69 0.55 -13.40 -7.95
CA TRP A 69 1.60 -13.00 -7.02
C TRP A 69 1.35 -11.63 -6.40
N SER A 70 0.77 -10.69 -7.14
CA SER A 70 0.34 -9.39 -6.59
C SER A 70 -0.73 -9.57 -5.50
N ILE A 71 -1.73 -10.41 -5.75
CA ILE A 71 -2.79 -10.73 -4.76
C ILE A 71 -2.18 -11.34 -3.50
N LEU A 72 -1.29 -12.33 -3.65
CA LEU A 72 -0.62 -12.99 -2.52
C LEU A 72 0.23 -12.02 -1.69
N ARG A 73 0.93 -11.08 -2.32
CA ARG A 73 1.65 -10.02 -1.62
C ARG A 73 0.72 -9.13 -0.83
N GLN A 74 -0.38 -8.69 -1.44
CA GLN A 74 -1.35 -7.83 -0.77
C GLN A 74 -1.97 -8.53 0.44
N TRP A 75 -2.30 -9.82 0.31
CA TRP A 75 -2.77 -10.63 1.44
C TRP A 75 -1.72 -10.71 2.53
N SER A 76 -0.49 -11.11 2.18
CA SER A 76 0.62 -11.22 3.13
C SER A 76 0.90 -9.90 3.87
N LEU A 77 0.84 -8.76 3.17
CA LEU A 77 0.99 -7.44 3.76
C LEU A 77 -0.10 -7.15 4.80
N ASN A 78 -1.36 -7.45 4.46
CA ASN A 78 -2.48 -7.26 5.37
C ASN A 78 -2.36 -8.16 6.61
N MET A 79 -1.92 -9.41 6.47
CA MET A 79 -1.67 -10.30 7.61
C MET A 79 -0.58 -9.74 8.54
N LEU A 80 0.53 -9.25 7.97
CA LEU A 80 1.62 -8.63 8.73
C LEU A 80 1.19 -7.34 9.46
N ARG A 81 0.21 -6.61 8.91
CA ARG A 81 -0.39 -5.42 9.54
C ARG A 81 -1.37 -5.77 10.65
N ALA A 82 -2.15 -6.84 10.46
CA ALA A 82 -3.11 -7.32 11.45
C ALA A 82 -2.42 -7.88 12.70
N GLU A 83 -1.23 -8.46 12.53
CA GLU A 83 -0.42 -8.93 13.66
C GLU A 83 0.05 -7.73 14.53
N PRO A 84 -0.18 -7.74 15.86
CA PRO A 84 -0.09 -6.54 16.70
C PRO A 84 1.33 -6.10 17.07
N SER A 85 2.35 -6.94 16.90
CA SER A 85 3.71 -6.61 17.34
C SER A 85 4.26 -5.39 16.59
N LYS A 86 5.12 -4.63 17.26
CA LYS A 86 5.78 -3.47 16.67
C LYS A 86 6.91 -3.91 15.73
N GLY A 87 7.07 -3.18 14.63
CA GLY A 87 8.15 -3.36 13.67
C GLY A 87 7.76 -2.87 12.28
N SER A 88 8.77 -2.56 11.46
CA SER A 88 8.56 -2.31 10.04
C SER A 88 8.17 -3.60 9.31
N ILE A 89 7.54 -3.49 8.13
CA ILE A 89 7.16 -4.66 7.32
C ILE A 89 8.36 -5.59 7.06
N PRO A 90 9.55 -5.11 6.64
CA PRO A 90 10.72 -5.97 6.47
C PRO A 90 11.18 -6.66 7.76
N ALA A 91 11.08 -5.99 8.91
CA ALA A 91 11.45 -6.58 10.19
C ALA A 91 10.47 -7.71 10.59
N LYS A 92 9.18 -7.52 10.35
CA LYS A 92 8.16 -8.54 10.58
C LYS A 92 8.32 -9.73 9.62
N GLN A 93 8.58 -9.48 8.33
CA GLN A 93 8.88 -10.54 7.35
C GLN A 93 10.09 -11.38 7.79
N LYS A 94 11.19 -10.72 8.20
CA LYS A 94 12.38 -11.41 8.71
C LYS A 94 12.07 -12.23 9.95
N ARG A 95 11.25 -11.71 10.87
CA ARG A 95 10.85 -12.44 12.08
C ARG A 95 10.00 -13.67 11.74
N ALA A 96 9.04 -13.54 10.83
CA ALA A 96 8.21 -14.66 10.35
C ALA A 96 9.06 -15.75 9.67
N TRP A 97 10.10 -15.35 8.94
CA TRP A 97 11.05 -16.30 8.36
C TRP A 97 11.90 -17.03 9.41
N MET A 98 12.23 -16.36 10.53
CA MET A 98 13.12 -16.90 11.56
C MET A 98 12.42 -17.66 12.68
N LYS A 99 11.13 -17.41 12.91
CA LYS A 99 10.37 -17.96 14.04
C LYS A 99 9.02 -18.48 13.57
N THR A 100 8.86 -19.81 13.59
CA THR A 100 7.62 -20.48 13.20
C THR A 100 6.43 -20.01 14.04
N ASP A 101 6.60 -19.87 15.36
CA ASP A 101 5.52 -19.41 16.25
C ASP A 101 4.99 -18.02 15.83
N TYR A 102 5.90 -17.12 15.45
CA TYR A 102 5.50 -15.78 14.99
C TYR A 102 4.84 -15.83 13.60
N LEU A 103 5.28 -16.72 12.71
CA LEU A 103 4.59 -16.95 11.45
C LEU A 103 3.16 -17.45 11.68
N GLU A 104 2.96 -18.37 12.62
CA GLU A 104 1.62 -18.81 13.00
C GLU A 104 0.76 -17.67 13.53
N ASP A 105 1.30 -16.80 14.37
CA ASP A 105 0.57 -15.63 14.89
C ASP A 105 0.14 -14.69 13.76
N VAL A 106 1.02 -14.45 12.78
CA VAL A 106 0.69 -13.65 11.57
C VAL A 106 -0.43 -14.31 10.77
N LEU A 107 -0.37 -15.63 10.55
CA LEU A 107 -1.41 -16.36 9.82
C LEU A 107 -2.74 -16.33 10.59
N LYS A 108 -2.72 -16.58 11.90
CA LYS A 108 -3.91 -16.52 12.78
C LYS A 108 -4.55 -15.13 12.74
N ALA A 109 -3.77 -14.05 12.85
CA ALA A 109 -4.26 -12.68 12.75
C ALA A 109 -4.87 -12.39 11.36
N GLY A 110 -4.21 -12.88 10.31
CA GLY A 110 -4.65 -12.75 8.93
C GLY A 110 -5.99 -13.41 8.63
N PHE A 111 -6.19 -14.64 9.07
CA PHE A 111 -7.43 -15.38 8.85
C PHE A 111 -8.55 -14.91 9.79
N SER A 112 -8.24 -14.57 11.05
CA SER A 112 -9.26 -14.15 12.01
C SER A 112 -9.88 -12.78 11.67
N SER A 113 -9.11 -11.89 11.04
CA SER A 113 -9.58 -10.55 10.62
C SER A 113 -10.56 -10.56 9.43
N ARG A 114 -10.80 -11.70 8.77
CA ARG A 114 -11.67 -11.81 7.58
C ARG A 114 -12.79 -12.85 7.67
N VAL A 115 -12.87 -13.60 8.76
CA VAL A 115 -13.83 -14.71 8.90
C VAL A 115 -15.09 -14.34 9.71
N PHE A 116 -15.12 -13.19 10.40
CA PHE A 116 -16.25 -12.84 11.30
C PHE A 116 -16.88 -11.47 11.08
N GLU A 117 -16.68 -10.84 9.93
CA GLU A 117 -17.45 -9.65 9.54
C GLU A 117 -18.32 -9.97 8.32
N ASN A 118 -19.45 -10.65 8.59
CA ASN A 118 -20.66 -10.69 7.76
C ASN A 118 -21.87 -10.67 8.70
#